data_AF-A0A9E2IZF0-F1
#
_entry.id   AF-A0A9E2IZF0-F1
#
_cell.length_a   1.000
_cell.length_b   1.000
_cell.length_c   1.000
_cell.angle_alpha   90.00
_cell.angle_beta   90.00
_cell.angle_gamma   90.00
#
_symmetry.space_group_name_H-M   'P 1'
#
loop_
_entity.id
_entity.type
_entity.pdbx_description
1 polymer ?
#
loop_
_entity_poly.entity_id
_entity_poly.type
_entity_poly.pdbx_seq_one_letter_code
_entity_poly.pdbx_strand_id
1 'polypeptide(L)'
;MALNMDAIGKKIGPLKKDYDWKDVILYAIGVGAGSNELEYTYEKDLKVIPSFSIAAVFDFLGHVGAASNMNLAGILHGEQDLIFHNPIPTSGTLTTEGKITHYYDKGKKGALVVAEGETFHSNGKKLFTNVITIFARLDGGFGGKDAPPKVLEYPKGEPDFAVDAAPSPDQPLIYRLSGDVFQLHVDPEFARMAGFEKPIMHGLCTQGFACRALMANLTPGKPELVRRLACRFSRPLYPGDPIRTLIWKVAEGKAVWRTINTRTGETVIDNGLFEYGEVPKDEIRLDGRVAIVTGAGGGLGRVYALEFAKRGAKIVVNDLGGARDGTGEGSQAPAQKVVEEIVSAGGEAVANYDNVATAGGGERIVKAALDAFGTVDILVNNAGILRDKSLLKMEPDAWQAVIDVHLNGAYHVTKPAFAVMKEKGYGRIVMTTSAAGLYGNFGQANYSAAKMGLVGLMNTLKLEGEKYNIKVNTVAPIAASRLMADIIPQEALEKMKPEFVAPLVLFLCSEKCPVTGRIYNAGVGYYGRAAVMTTPGTIIGDGKKIPTAEEVGAAWEKVLSLKGAREYGQLGDLMGDMLAAFTPQK
;
A
#
# COMPACT_ATOMS: atom_id res chain seq x y z
N MET A 1 -8.97 37.31 18.76
CA MET A 1 -7.86 37.40 17.78
C MET A 1 -8.30 36.67 16.52
N ALA A 2 -7.76 36.99 15.35
CA ALA A 2 -8.09 36.24 14.13
C ALA A 2 -7.27 34.93 14.07
N LEU A 3 -7.88 33.85 13.57
CA LEU A 3 -7.18 32.59 13.30
C LEU A 3 -6.01 32.82 12.34
N ASN A 4 -4.90 32.14 12.60
CA ASN A 4 -3.73 32.15 11.74
C ASN A 4 -3.92 31.18 10.57
N MET A 5 -4.40 31.70 9.43
CA MET A 5 -4.65 30.92 8.22
C MET A 5 -3.36 30.34 7.61
N ASP A 6 -2.22 31.02 7.79
CA ASP A 6 -0.92 30.58 7.29
C ASP A 6 -0.34 29.39 8.08
N ALA A 7 -1.02 28.91 9.13
CA ALA A 7 -0.57 27.77 9.91
C ALA A 7 -0.86 26.42 9.22
N ILE A 8 -1.76 26.38 8.23
CA ILE A 8 -2.08 25.15 7.49
C ILE A 8 -0.82 24.61 6.82
N GLY A 9 -0.53 23.33 7.03
CA GLY A 9 0.60 22.63 6.44
C GLY A 9 1.96 22.89 7.12
N LYS A 10 2.06 23.88 8.01
CA LYS A 10 3.30 24.14 8.76
C LYS A 10 3.57 23.04 9.78
N LYS A 11 4.83 22.64 9.89
CA LYS A 11 5.28 21.59 10.81
C LYS A 11 5.12 22.03 12.27
N ILE A 12 4.57 21.14 13.08
CA ILE A 12 4.51 21.20 14.55
C ILE A 12 5.31 20.03 15.10
N GLY A 13 6.19 20.28 16.07
CA GLY A 13 7.12 19.29 16.62
C GLY A 13 8.50 19.27 15.94
N PRO A 14 9.39 18.34 16.33
CA PRO A 14 9.11 17.17 17.18
C PRO A 14 8.87 17.51 18.64
N LEU A 15 7.79 16.96 19.18
CA LEU A 15 7.46 16.99 20.61
C LEU A 15 7.87 15.66 21.22
N LYS A 16 8.65 15.69 22.30
CA LYS A 16 9.12 14.47 22.97
C LYS A 16 8.50 14.34 24.35
N LYS A 17 8.05 13.14 24.70
CA LYS A 17 7.56 12.79 26.02
C LYS A 17 8.12 11.45 26.45
N ASP A 18 8.90 11.46 27.52
CA ASP A 18 9.34 10.24 28.19
C ASP A 18 8.19 9.70 29.06
N TYR A 19 8.09 8.38 29.14
CA TYR A 19 7.14 7.71 30.00
C TYR A 19 7.69 6.36 30.46
N ASP A 20 7.24 5.91 31.61
CA ASP A 20 7.53 4.58 32.13
C ASP A 20 6.25 3.82 32.52
N TRP A 21 6.44 2.64 33.12
CA TRP A 21 5.34 1.78 33.51
C TRP A 21 4.41 2.43 34.55
N LYS A 22 4.89 3.39 35.35
CA LYS A 22 4.07 4.12 36.32
C LYS A 22 3.11 5.05 35.62
N ASP A 23 3.55 5.72 34.55
CA ASP A 23 2.69 6.59 33.74
C ASP A 23 1.57 5.77 33.08
N VAL A 24 1.90 4.57 32.60
CA VAL A 24 0.93 3.62 32.01
C VAL A 24 -0.11 3.21 33.04
N ILE A 25 0.30 2.81 34.25
CA ILE A 25 -0.62 2.40 35.33
C ILE A 25 -1.45 3.59 35.83
N LEU A 26 -0.83 4.76 36.02
CA LEU A 26 -1.51 5.98 36.44
C LEU A 26 -2.63 6.35 35.46
N TYR A 27 -2.35 6.27 34.15
CA TYR A 27 -3.36 6.46 33.14
C TYR A 27 -4.48 5.42 33.22
N ALA A 28 -4.13 4.13 33.33
CA ALA A 28 -5.11 3.05 33.39
C ALA A 28 -6.10 3.26 34.55
N ILE A 29 -5.61 3.59 35.74
CA ILE A 29 -6.45 3.94 36.91
C ILE A 29 -7.23 5.24 36.65
N GLY A 30 -6.61 6.22 35.98
CA GLY A 30 -7.23 7.45 35.52
C GLY A 30 -8.44 7.26 34.60
N VAL A 31 -8.56 6.10 33.93
CA VAL A 31 -9.72 5.71 33.11
C VAL A 31 -10.51 4.54 33.72
N GLY A 32 -10.37 4.35 35.03
CA GLY A 32 -11.17 3.46 35.85
C GLY A 32 -10.75 1.99 35.84
N ALA A 33 -9.55 1.65 35.36
CA ALA A 33 -9.02 0.30 35.55
C ALA A 33 -8.80 0.03 37.05
N GLY A 34 -9.08 -1.19 37.48
CA GLY A 34 -9.06 -1.54 38.90
C GLY A 34 -8.51 -2.94 39.17
N SER A 35 -8.77 -3.44 40.38
CA SER A 35 -8.25 -4.74 40.86
C SER A 35 -8.63 -5.95 40.01
N ASN A 36 -9.67 -5.83 39.19
CA ASN A 36 -10.16 -6.90 38.31
C ASN A 36 -9.48 -6.89 36.93
N GLU A 37 -8.59 -5.94 36.65
CA GLU A 37 -7.85 -5.81 35.39
C GLU A 37 -6.36 -5.63 35.66
N LEU A 38 -5.78 -6.58 36.40
CA LEU A 38 -4.36 -6.53 36.79
C LEU A 38 -3.41 -6.43 35.59
N GLU A 39 -3.81 -6.89 34.41
CA GLU A 39 -3.03 -6.70 33.18
C GLU A 39 -2.81 -5.22 32.79
N TYR A 40 -3.57 -4.27 33.35
CA TYR A 40 -3.35 -2.82 33.15
C TYR A 40 -2.86 -2.09 34.41
N THR A 41 -2.87 -2.74 35.57
CA THR A 41 -2.56 -2.09 36.87
C THR A 41 -1.44 -2.77 37.66
N TYR A 42 -0.84 -3.83 37.12
CA TYR A 42 0.25 -4.56 37.76
C TYR A 42 1.44 -4.76 36.80
N GLU A 43 2.64 -4.39 37.24
CA GLU A 43 3.84 -4.27 36.40
C GLU A 43 4.37 -5.60 35.84
N LYS A 44 3.94 -6.75 36.37
CA LYS A 44 4.46 -8.07 35.98
C LYS A 44 4.21 -8.41 34.51
N ASP A 45 2.97 -8.22 34.05
CA ASP A 45 2.51 -8.57 32.69
C ASP A 45 1.77 -7.37 32.07
N LEU A 46 2.28 -6.17 32.35
CA LEU A 46 1.61 -4.90 32.06
C LEU A 46 1.38 -4.72 30.56
N LYS A 47 0.13 -4.43 30.20
CA LYS A 47 -0.30 -4.04 28.87
C LYS A 47 -0.73 -2.57 28.89
N VAL A 48 -0.64 -1.93 27.74
CA VAL A 48 -1.02 -0.51 27.59
C VAL A 48 -2.42 -0.42 27.00
N ILE A 49 -3.32 0.28 27.67
CA ILE A 49 -4.63 0.64 27.12
C ILE A 49 -4.38 1.64 25.97
N PRO A 50 -4.84 1.38 24.72
CA PRO A 50 -4.47 2.19 23.55
C PRO A 50 -4.81 3.68 23.68
N SER A 51 -5.86 4.04 24.43
CA SER A 51 -6.19 5.44 24.71
C SER A 51 -5.10 6.19 25.50
N PHE A 52 -4.11 5.51 26.07
CA PHE A 52 -2.88 6.12 26.65
C PHE A 52 -2.13 7.01 25.65
N SER A 53 -2.35 6.83 24.33
CA SER A 53 -1.91 7.78 23.29
C SER A 53 -2.14 9.24 23.66
N ILE A 54 -3.15 9.51 24.48
CA ILE A 54 -3.46 10.85 24.95
C ILE A 54 -2.32 11.55 25.69
N ALA A 55 -1.41 10.79 26.30
CA ALA A 55 -0.20 11.32 26.91
C ALA A 55 0.62 12.17 25.92
N ALA A 56 0.68 11.80 24.64
CA ALA A 56 1.35 12.57 23.60
C ALA A 56 0.44 13.60 22.89
N VAL A 57 -0.88 13.35 22.88
CA VAL A 57 -1.87 14.20 22.20
C VAL A 57 -2.01 15.56 22.85
N PHE A 58 -1.94 15.66 24.19
CA PHE A 58 -2.14 16.95 24.87
C PHE A 58 -1.05 17.97 24.59
N ASP A 59 0.21 17.55 24.60
CA ASP A 59 1.33 18.44 24.24
C ASP A 59 1.16 18.94 22.80
N PHE A 60 0.77 18.05 21.89
CA PHE A 60 0.47 18.42 20.50
C PHE A 60 -0.72 19.38 20.39
N LEU A 61 -1.79 19.15 21.14
CA LEU A 61 -2.99 20.01 21.18
C LEU A 61 -2.64 21.45 21.57
N GLY A 62 -1.81 21.62 22.60
CA GLY A 62 -1.34 22.94 23.04
C GLY A 62 -0.59 23.69 21.94
N HIS A 63 0.26 22.99 21.19
CA HIS A 63 0.98 23.59 20.06
C HIS A 63 0.08 23.92 18.86
N VAL A 64 -0.97 23.13 18.62
CA VAL A 64 -2.00 23.45 17.62
C VAL A 64 -2.76 24.72 18.02
N GLY A 65 -3.13 24.85 19.30
CA GLY A 65 -3.74 26.06 19.86
C GLY A 65 -2.87 27.31 19.64
N ALA A 66 -1.58 27.21 19.98
CA ALA A 66 -0.62 28.30 19.77
C ALA A 66 -0.42 28.65 18.30
N ALA A 67 -0.22 27.65 17.43
CA ALA A 67 0.03 27.85 16.00
C ALA A 67 -1.15 28.48 15.27
N SER A 68 -2.38 28.12 15.67
CA SER A 68 -3.62 28.63 15.08
C SER A 68 -4.06 30.00 15.57
N ASN A 69 -3.47 30.53 16.65
CA ASN A 69 -3.85 31.80 17.26
C ASN A 69 -5.35 31.87 17.68
N MET A 70 -5.95 30.71 17.99
CA MET A 70 -7.35 30.62 18.40
C MET A 70 -7.59 31.21 19.80
N ASN A 71 -8.81 31.67 20.05
CA ASN A 71 -9.18 32.20 21.37
C ASN A 71 -9.35 31.07 22.39
N LEU A 72 -8.37 30.96 23.30
CA LEU A 72 -8.31 29.90 24.31
C LEU A 72 -9.56 29.82 25.21
N ALA A 73 -10.27 30.94 25.45
CA ALA A 73 -11.49 30.96 26.27
C ALA A 73 -12.68 30.24 25.60
N GLY A 74 -12.63 30.03 24.28
CA GLY A 74 -13.71 29.43 23.49
C GLY A 74 -13.49 27.97 23.11
N ILE A 75 -12.36 27.36 23.49
CA ILE A 75 -11.92 26.05 23.02
C ILE A 75 -12.74 24.93 23.65
N LEU A 76 -13.26 24.04 22.80
CA LEU A 76 -13.76 22.73 23.19
C LEU A 76 -13.06 21.66 22.35
N HIS A 77 -12.72 20.53 22.96
CA HIS A 77 -12.28 19.35 22.22
C HIS A 77 -13.49 18.74 21.50
N GLY A 78 -13.52 18.80 20.17
CA GLY A 78 -14.69 18.42 19.38
C GLY A 78 -14.70 16.96 18.95
N GLU A 79 -13.67 16.53 18.24
CA GLU A 79 -13.50 15.14 17.78
C GLU A 79 -12.08 14.64 18.04
N GLN A 80 -11.98 13.35 18.34
CA GLN A 80 -10.72 12.63 18.46
C GLN A 80 -10.77 11.40 17.56
N ASP A 81 -9.74 11.18 16.75
CA ASP A 81 -9.54 9.98 15.94
C ASP A 81 -8.12 9.45 16.20
N LEU A 82 -8.01 8.24 16.74
CA LEU A 82 -6.74 7.56 16.98
C LEU A 82 -6.65 6.35 16.07
N ILE A 83 -5.65 6.32 15.19
CA ILE A 83 -5.37 5.22 14.26
C ILE A 83 -4.08 4.56 14.71
N PHE A 84 -4.16 3.30 15.15
CA PHE A 84 -3.02 2.57 15.70
C PHE A 84 -2.33 1.76 14.61
N HIS A 85 -1.02 1.90 14.51
CA HIS A 85 -0.14 1.18 13.59
C HIS A 85 0.63 0.07 14.30
N ASN A 86 1.07 0.31 15.53
CA ASN A 86 1.75 -0.67 16.39
C ASN A 86 1.31 -0.50 17.86
N PRO A 87 1.39 -1.56 18.69
CA PRO A 87 1.12 -1.44 20.12
C PRO A 87 2.09 -0.48 20.81
N ILE A 88 1.60 0.26 21.80
CA ILE A 88 2.41 1.18 22.60
C ILE A 88 3.22 0.35 23.61
N PRO A 89 4.56 0.46 23.66
CA PRO A 89 5.38 -0.19 24.68
C PRO A 89 5.07 0.33 26.08
N THR A 90 5.46 -0.38 27.14
CA THR A 90 5.20 0.03 28.54
C THR A 90 6.13 1.14 29.05
N SER A 91 7.17 1.49 28.30
CA SER A 91 8.09 2.59 28.61
C SER A 91 8.84 3.03 27.36
N GLY A 92 9.37 4.25 27.40
CA GLY A 92 10.26 4.80 26.37
C GLY A 92 10.01 6.28 26.13
N THR A 93 10.34 6.73 24.93
CA THR A 93 10.12 8.12 24.50
C THR A 93 9.17 8.14 23.32
N LEU A 94 8.07 8.89 23.45
CA LEU A 94 7.16 9.21 22.37
C LEU A 94 7.67 10.47 21.67
N THR A 95 7.78 10.44 20.34
CA THR A 95 8.08 11.61 19.51
C THR A 95 6.91 11.87 18.56
N THR A 96 6.29 13.04 18.67
CA THR A 96 5.14 13.43 17.85
C THR A 96 5.51 14.58 16.91
N GLU A 97 5.20 14.42 15.64
CA GLU A 97 5.30 15.46 14.63
C GLU A 97 3.98 15.56 13.88
N GLY A 98 3.56 16.77 13.51
CA GLY A 98 2.27 16.96 12.86
C GLY A 98 2.11 18.33 12.24
N LYS A 99 0.87 18.66 11.91
CA LYS A 99 0.49 19.95 11.30
C LYS A 99 -1.00 20.20 11.46
N ILE A 100 -1.38 21.47 11.34
CA ILE A 100 -2.78 21.84 11.08
C ILE A 100 -3.08 21.49 9.62
N THR A 101 -4.15 20.74 9.38
CA THR A 101 -4.54 20.30 8.04
C THR A 101 -5.63 21.16 7.45
N HIS A 102 -6.62 21.57 8.27
CA HIS A 102 -7.78 22.32 7.79
C HIS A 102 -8.32 23.28 8.84
N TYR A 103 -8.91 24.37 8.37
CA TYR A 103 -9.84 25.20 9.12
C TYR A 103 -11.20 25.16 8.45
N TYR A 104 -12.26 25.04 9.25
CA TYR A 104 -13.64 25.16 8.78
C TYR A 104 -14.35 26.29 9.49
N ASP A 105 -15.13 27.07 8.75
CA ASP A 105 -15.89 28.18 9.28
C ASP A 105 -17.33 27.73 9.56
N LYS A 106 -17.75 27.80 10.83
CA LYS A 106 -19.13 27.54 11.26
C LYS A 106 -19.92 28.84 11.42
N GLY A 107 -19.44 29.95 10.83
CA GLY A 107 -20.03 31.28 10.92
C GLY A 107 -20.09 31.76 12.36
N LYS A 108 -21.24 32.28 12.79
CA LYS A 108 -21.45 32.76 14.17
C LYS A 108 -21.30 31.67 15.24
N LYS A 109 -21.27 30.38 14.87
CA LYS A 109 -21.08 29.26 15.81
C LYS A 109 -19.62 29.02 16.17
N GLY A 110 -18.66 29.60 15.45
CA GLY A 110 -17.22 29.42 15.69
C GLY A 110 -16.48 28.81 14.49
N ALA A 111 -15.34 28.19 14.76
CA ALA A 111 -14.50 27.54 13.76
C ALA A 111 -14.08 26.13 14.22
N LEU A 112 -13.82 25.24 13.26
CA LEU A 112 -13.15 23.96 13.54
C LEU A 112 -11.70 24.04 13.08
N VAL A 113 -10.78 23.68 13.97
CA VAL A 113 -9.36 23.53 13.67
C VAL A 113 -9.02 22.04 13.68
N VAL A 114 -8.63 21.52 12.52
CA VAL A 114 -8.26 20.10 12.36
C VAL A 114 -6.75 19.98 12.26
N ALA A 115 -6.17 19.17 13.11
CA ALA A 115 -4.75 18.87 13.11
C ALA A 115 -4.50 17.37 13.10
N GLU A 116 -3.42 16.97 12.44
CA GLU A 116 -2.98 15.59 12.35
C GLU A 116 -1.54 15.48 12.86
N GLY A 117 -1.29 14.51 13.72
CA GLY A 117 0.02 14.17 14.25
C GLY A 117 0.32 12.68 14.08
N GLU A 118 1.60 12.37 13.90
CA GLU A 118 2.13 11.02 13.89
C GLU A 118 3.09 10.86 15.06
N THR A 119 2.91 9.78 15.83
CA THR A 119 3.73 9.49 17.00
C THR A 119 4.59 8.24 16.78
N PHE A 120 5.88 8.37 17.05
CA PHE A 120 6.88 7.33 16.94
C PHE A 120 7.48 7.00 18.32
N HIS A 121 7.86 5.74 18.52
CA HIS A 121 8.61 5.31 19.69
C HIS A 121 10.11 5.48 19.46
N SER A 122 10.89 5.60 20.54
CA SER A 122 12.37 5.64 20.51
C SER A 122 13.04 4.41 19.87
N ASN A 123 12.28 3.32 19.61
CA ASN A 123 12.75 2.15 18.87
C ASN A 123 12.53 2.24 17.35
N GLY A 124 12.07 3.39 16.85
CA GLY A 124 11.84 3.66 15.43
C GLY A 124 10.48 3.24 14.88
N LYS A 125 9.63 2.57 15.67
CA LYS A 125 8.28 2.18 15.22
C LYS A 125 7.31 3.35 15.26
N LYS A 126 6.55 3.52 14.18
CA LYS A 126 5.34 4.38 14.16
C LYS A 126 4.25 3.71 15.01
N LEU A 127 3.79 4.39 16.06
CA LEU A 127 2.80 3.82 16.97
C LEU A 127 1.38 4.15 16.54
N PHE A 128 1.06 5.42 16.38
CA PHE A 128 -0.29 5.86 16.03
C PHE A 128 -0.28 7.20 15.28
N THR A 129 -1.37 7.45 14.55
CA THR A 129 -1.72 8.76 13.99
C THR A 129 -2.90 9.31 14.78
N ASN A 130 -2.81 10.56 15.23
CA ASN A 130 -3.89 11.27 15.92
C ASN A 130 -4.45 12.35 15.00
N VAL A 131 -5.76 12.35 14.79
CA VAL A 131 -6.48 13.48 14.17
C VAL A 131 -7.36 14.11 15.24
N ILE A 132 -7.17 15.40 15.46
CA ILE A 132 -7.90 16.16 16.47
C ILE A 132 -8.69 17.26 15.78
N THR A 133 -9.95 17.42 16.19
CA THR A 133 -10.75 18.58 15.83
C THR A 133 -11.03 19.42 17.06
N ILE A 134 -10.50 20.63 17.10
CA ILE A 134 -10.80 21.63 18.12
C ILE A 134 -11.96 22.51 17.63
N PHE A 135 -12.98 22.70 18.47
CA PHE A 135 -14.04 23.65 18.22
C PHE A 135 -13.75 24.97 18.94
N ALA A 136 -13.36 25.98 18.17
CA ALA A 136 -13.06 27.32 18.62
C ALA A 136 -14.30 28.21 18.49
N ARG A 137 -15.13 28.24 19.54
CA ARG A 137 -16.48 28.85 19.50
C ARG A 137 -16.49 30.35 19.22
N LEU A 138 -15.37 31.03 19.45
CA LEU A 138 -15.25 32.49 19.37
C LEU A 138 -14.51 32.96 18.10
N ASP A 139 -14.12 32.03 17.22
CA ASP A 139 -13.18 32.30 16.12
C ASP A 139 -13.79 32.05 14.72
N GLY A 140 -15.13 32.09 14.62
CA GLY A 140 -15.86 31.90 13.37
C GLY A 140 -16.16 33.19 12.60
N GLY A 141 -16.74 33.06 11.41
CA GLY A 141 -17.14 34.19 10.56
C GLY A 141 -15.98 34.79 9.75
N PHE A 142 -14.95 34.00 9.45
CA PHE A 142 -13.77 34.41 8.68
C PHE A 142 -13.92 34.16 7.16
N GLY A 143 -15.07 33.67 6.70
CA GLY A 143 -15.37 33.44 5.29
C GLY A 143 -14.85 32.11 4.73
N GLY A 144 -14.57 31.13 5.59
CA GLY A 144 -14.07 29.81 5.20
C GLY A 144 -15.17 28.84 4.73
N LYS A 145 -14.77 27.65 4.30
CA LYS A 145 -15.70 26.55 3.96
C LYS A 145 -16.27 25.92 5.23
N ASP A 146 -17.52 25.50 5.17
CA ASP A 146 -18.09 24.66 6.22
C ASP A 146 -17.48 23.25 6.18
N ALA A 147 -17.40 22.58 7.33
CA ALA A 147 -16.94 21.20 7.42
C ALA A 147 -17.99 20.25 6.85
N PRO A 148 -17.57 19.23 6.07
CA PRO A 148 -18.48 18.22 5.58
C PRO A 148 -19.19 17.51 6.75
N PRO A 149 -20.48 17.18 6.62
CA PRO A 149 -21.21 16.48 7.67
C PRO A 149 -20.58 15.09 7.88
N LYS A 150 -20.19 14.80 9.12
CA LYS A 150 -19.70 13.49 9.55
C LYS A 150 -20.75 12.90 10.47
N VAL A 151 -21.73 12.21 9.88
CA VAL A 151 -22.76 11.49 10.63
C VAL A 151 -22.51 10.01 10.43
N LEU A 152 -22.30 9.32 11.52
CA LEU A 152 -22.13 7.87 11.51
C LEU A 152 -23.50 7.24 11.71
N GLU A 153 -23.90 6.34 10.81
CA GLU A 153 -25.19 5.66 10.93
C GLU A 153 -25.10 4.52 11.94
N TYR A 154 -26.08 4.45 12.83
CA TYR A 154 -26.20 3.38 13.82
C TYR A 154 -27.25 2.37 13.34
N PRO A 155 -26.98 1.06 13.48
CA PRO A 155 -27.98 0.04 13.16
C PRO A 155 -29.31 0.27 13.88
N LYS A 156 -30.42 -0.05 13.19
CA LYS A 156 -31.75 -0.03 13.81
C LYS A 156 -31.88 -1.26 14.73
N GLY A 157 -31.89 -1.05 16.04
CA GLY A 157 -32.04 -2.11 17.03
C GLY A 157 -31.24 -1.85 18.31
N GLU A 158 -31.39 -2.76 19.29
CA GLU A 158 -30.60 -2.75 20.51
C GLU A 158 -29.09 -2.93 20.20
N PRO A 159 -28.20 -2.34 21.01
CA PRO A 159 -26.76 -2.58 20.87
C PRO A 159 -26.41 -4.04 21.14
N ASP A 160 -25.37 -4.55 20.48
CA ASP A 160 -24.78 -5.86 20.79
C ASP A 160 -24.27 -5.90 22.23
N PHE A 161 -23.73 -4.78 22.72
CA PHE A 161 -23.24 -4.66 24.09
C PHE A 161 -23.62 -3.30 24.70
N ALA A 162 -24.01 -3.32 25.97
CA ALA A 162 -24.26 -2.15 26.78
C ALA A 162 -23.45 -2.27 28.07
N VAL A 163 -22.42 -1.45 28.23
CA VAL A 163 -21.46 -1.55 29.35
C VAL A 163 -21.60 -0.35 30.26
N ASP A 164 -22.02 -0.60 31.49
CA ASP A 164 -22.12 0.42 32.53
C ASP A 164 -20.76 0.72 33.18
N ALA A 165 -20.54 1.99 33.49
CA ALA A 165 -19.45 2.43 34.34
C ALA A 165 -19.91 3.60 35.23
N ALA A 166 -19.34 3.70 36.41
CA ALA A 166 -19.56 4.81 37.34
C ALA A 166 -18.21 5.48 37.63
N PRO A 167 -17.77 6.45 36.81
CA PRO A 167 -16.58 7.25 37.10
C PRO A 167 -16.67 7.85 38.51
N SER A 168 -15.57 7.80 39.26
CA SER A 168 -15.50 8.41 40.60
C SER A 168 -15.74 9.92 40.52
N PRO A 169 -16.35 10.55 41.55
CA PRO A 169 -16.34 12.01 41.70
C PRO A 169 -14.92 12.60 41.67
N ASP A 170 -13.92 11.84 42.13
CA ASP A 170 -12.52 12.25 42.16
C ASP A 170 -11.74 11.83 40.90
N GLN A 171 -12.39 11.20 39.92
CA GLN A 171 -11.75 10.70 38.71
C GLN A 171 -10.93 11.78 37.95
N PRO A 172 -11.42 13.03 37.79
CA PRO A 172 -10.65 14.06 37.11
C PRO A 172 -9.33 14.41 37.81
N LEU A 173 -9.25 14.25 39.14
CA LEU A 173 -8.05 14.53 39.92
C LEU A 173 -6.94 13.53 39.62
N ILE A 174 -7.30 12.28 39.34
CA ILE A 174 -6.36 11.22 38.95
C ILE A 174 -5.98 11.39 37.48
N TYR A 175 -6.98 11.47 36.59
CA TYR A 175 -6.76 11.49 35.14
C TYR A 175 -5.88 12.66 34.69
N ARG A 176 -6.05 13.85 35.28
CA ARG A 176 -5.25 15.04 34.92
C ARG A 176 -3.75 14.83 35.07
N LEU A 177 -3.31 13.92 35.95
CA LEU A 177 -1.90 13.61 36.16
C LEU A 177 -1.27 12.87 34.97
N SER A 178 -2.07 12.38 34.01
CA SER A 178 -1.59 11.79 32.75
C SER A 178 -1.28 12.83 31.65
N GLY A 179 -1.60 14.10 31.87
CA GLY A 179 -1.19 15.22 30.99
C GLY A 179 -2.22 16.33 30.81
N ASP A 180 -3.52 16.09 31.05
CA ASP A 180 -4.55 17.13 30.93
C ASP A 180 -4.75 17.91 32.23
N VAL A 181 -3.87 18.87 32.45
CA VAL A 181 -3.87 19.70 33.65
C VAL A 181 -4.82 20.92 33.56
N PHE A 182 -5.65 21.01 32.53
CA PHE A 182 -6.49 22.19 32.27
C PHE A 182 -7.45 22.48 33.44
N GLN A 183 -7.53 23.76 33.85
CA GLN A 183 -8.20 24.14 35.10
C GLN A 183 -9.69 23.82 35.13
N LEU A 184 -10.34 23.73 33.97
CA LEU A 184 -11.77 23.40 33.82
C LEU A 184 -12.21 22.14 34.57
N HIS A 185 -11.27 21.23 34.85
CA HIS A 185 -11.52 19.94 35.46
C HIS A 185 -11.28 19.89 36.97
N VAL A 186 -10.82 20.98 37.59
CA VAL A 186 -10.49 21.01 39.03
C VAL A 186 -10.85 22.33 39.73
N ASP A 187 -10.83 23.45 39.02
CA ASP A 187 -11.07 24.78 39.57
C ASP A 187 -12.54 25.21 39.38
N PRO A 188 -13.33 25.34 40.46
CA PRO A 188 -14.73 25.76 40.38
C PRO A 188 -14.92 27.18 39.85
N GLU A 189 -13.99 28.11 40.10
CA GLU A 189 -14.08 29.48 39.60
C GLU A 189 -13.87 29.52 38.09
N PHE A 190 -12.84 28.82 37.61
CA PHE A 190 -12.57 28.70 36.20
C PHE A 190 -13.73 28.01 35.44
N ALA A 191 -14.29 26.94 36.01
CA ALA A 191 -15.42 26.24 35.40
C ALA A 191 -16.65 27.14 35.23
N ARG A 192 -16.98 27.93 36.25
CA ARG A 192 -18.08 28.93 36.18
C ARG A 192 -17.79 30.01 35.13
N MET A 193 -16.56 30.51 35.07
CA MET A 193 -16.14 31.47 34.04
C MET A 193 -16.27 30.89 32.62
N ALA A 194 -15.99 29.59 32.45
CA ALA A 194 -16.14 28.89 31.18
C ALA A 194 -17.59 28.50 30.83
N GLY A 195 -18.56 28.82 31.70
CA GLY A 195 -20.00 28.59 31.49
C GLY A 195 -20.53 27.25 31.99
N PHE A 196 -19.82 26.58 32.91
CA PHE A 196 -20.25 25.33 33.53
C PHE A 196 -20.65 25.56 34.99
N GLU A 197 -21.52 24.70 35.54
CA GLU A 197 -21.98 24.83 36.93
C GLU A 197 -20.85 24.58 37.94
N LYS A 198 -20.01 23.61 37.62
CA LYS A 198 -18.87 23.13 38.42
C LYS A 198 -17.87 22.43 37.48
N PRO A 199 -16.69 22.00 37.97
CA PRO A 199 -15.73 21.28 37.14
C PRO A 199 -16.35 20.05 36.47
N ILE A 200 -16.06 19.87 35.18
CA ILE A 200 -16.58 18.76 34.38
C ILE A 200 -15.53 17.66 34.23
N MET A 201 -15.99 16.45 33.93
CA MET A 201 -15.15 15.31 33.59
C MET A 201 -14.46 15.53 32.24
N HIS A 202 -13.21 15.09 32.09
CA HIS A 202 -12.50 15.19 30.81
C HIS A 202 -13.19 14.34 29.75
N GLY A 203 -13.47 14.91 28.57
CA GLY A 203 -14.04 14.14 27.46
C GLY A 203 -13.18 12.93 27.11
N LEU A 204 -11.86 13.12 27.08
CA LEU A 204 -10.88 12.07 26.78
C LEU A 204 -10.75 11.02 27.90
N CYS A 205 -11.03 11.38 29.16
CA CYS A 205 -11.18 10.39 30.24
C CYS A 205 -12.43 9.53 29.99
N THR A 206 -13.56 10.16 29.61
CA THR A 206 -14.79 9.43 29.23
C THR A 206 -14.55 8.50 28.04
N GLN A 207 -13.76 8.94 27.05
CA GLN A 207 -13.32 8.11 25.93
C GLN A 207 -12.46 6.92 26.41
N GLY A 208 -11.63 7.11 27.44
CA GLY A 208 -10.86 6.04 28.09
C GLY A 208 -11.73 4.95 28.70
N PHE A 209 -12.80 5.33 29.41
CA PHE A 209 -13.81 4.37 29.89
C PHE A 209 -14.48 3.62 28.73
N ALA A 210 -14.84 4.32 27.65
CA ALA A 210 -15.41 3.69 26.47
C ALA A 210 -14.42 2.74 25.77
N CYS A 211 -13.14 3.11 25.68
CA CYS A 211 -12.07 2.26 25.13
C CYS A 211 -11.98 0.93 25.88
N ARG A 212 -12.05 0.97 27.21
CA ARG A 212 -12.06 -0.24 28.03
C ARG A 212 -13.32 -1.08 27.81
N ALA A 213 -14.49 -0.46 27.75
CA ALA A 213 -15.74 -1.15 27.43
C ALA A 213 -15.69 -1.85 26.06
N LEU A 214 -15.13 -1.18 25.04
CA LEU A 214 -14.92 -1.74 23.70
C LEU A 214 -13.94 -2.91 23.74
N MET A 215 -12.79 -2.75 24.39
CA MET A 215 -11.79 -3.81 24.52
C MET A 215 -12.34 -5.05 25.22
N ALA A 216 -13.07 -4.88 26.33
CA ALA A 216 -13.63 -5.99 27.10
C ALA A 216 -14.57 -6.88 26.27
N ASN A 217 -15.24 -6.32 25.26
CA ASN A 217 -16.23 -7.06 24.45
C ASN A 217 -15.73 -7.43 23.05
N LEU A 218 -14.80 -6.67 22.47
CA LEU A 218 -14.36 -6.85 21.08
C LEU A 218 -12.91 -7.36 20.95
N THR A 219 -12.05 -7.08 21.94
CA THR A 219 -10.65 -7.52 21.98
C THR A 219 -10.21 -7.91 23.40
N PRO A 220 -10.91 -8.85 24.07
CA PRO A 220 -10.69 -9.13 25.49
C PRO A 220 -9.25 -9.57 25.76
N GLY A 221 -8.56 -8.85 26.65
CA GLY A 221 -7.16 -9.10 27.01
C GLY A 221 -6.15 -8.86 25.89
N LYS A 222 -6.55 -8.27 24.75
CA LYS A 222 -5.71 -8.07 23.56
C LYS A 222 -5.75 -6.63 23.07
N PRO A 223 -5.27 -5.65 23.86
CA PRO A 223 -5.23 -4.24 23.46
C PRO A 223 -4.43 -3.99 22.17
N GLU A 224 -3.49 -4.86 21.83
CA GLU A 224 -2.72 -4.81 20.58
C GLU A 224 -3.58 -4.93 19.32
N LEU A 225 -4.79 -5.50 19.43
CA LEU A 225 -5.73 -5.65 18.30
C LEU A 225 -6.58 -4.39 18.06
N VAL A 226 -6.53 -3.37 18.92
CA VAL A 226 -7.27 -2.12 18.67
C VAL A 226 -6.59 -1.37 17.53
N ARG A 227 -7.31 -1.08 16.44
CA ARG A 227 -6.79 -0.44 15.22
C ARG A 227 -7.26 1.00 15.04
N ARG A 228 -8.47 1.33 15.49
CA ARG A 228 -8.97 2.70 15.47
C ARG A 228 -9.92 2.97 16.61
N LEU A 229 -9.82 4.15 17.21
CA LEU A 229 -10.76 4.68 18.19
C LEU A 229 -11.08 6.13 17.83
N ALA A 230 -12.26 6.35 17.25
CA ALA A 230 -12.72 7.68 16.88
C ALA A 230 -14.02 8.03 17.59
N CYS A 231 -14.23 9.31 17.90
CA CYS A 231 -15.50 9.81 18.42
C CYS A 231 -15.66 11.33 18.31
N ARG A 232 -16.87 11.81 18.59
CA ARG A 232 -17.23 13.22 18.79
C ARG A 232 -17.73 13.43 20.22
N PHE A 233 -17.17 14.41 20.92
CA PHE A 233 -17.67 14.86 22.21
C PHE A 233 -18.92 15.73 21.99
N SER A 234 -20.04 15.33 22.56
CA SER A 234 -21.35 15.93 22.27
C SER A 234 -21.92 16.74 23.43
N ARG A 235 -21.71 16.30 24.67
CA ARG A 235 -22.17 16.98 25.89
C ARG A 235 -21.17 16.82 27.03
N PRO A 236 -21.08 17.80 27.96
CA PRO A 236 -20.28 17.66 29.17
C PRO A 236 -20.85 16.55 30.07
N LEU A 237 -19.97 15.92 30.83
CA LEU A 237 -20.30 14.96 31.88
C LEU A 237 -19.79 15.52 33.21
N TYR A 238 -20.55 15.44 34.29
CA TYR A 238 -20.06 15.84 35.60
C TYR A 238 -19.39 14.67 36.33
N PRO A 239 -18.36 14.92 37.15
CA PRO A 239 -17.73 13.85 37.92
C PRO A 239 -18.73 13.13 38.83
N GLY A 240 -18.67 11.80 38.88
CA GLY A 240 -19.63 10.97 39.62
C GLY A 240 -20.92 10.62 38.85
N ASP A 241 -21.14 11.16 37.65
CA ASP A 241 -22.28 10.77 36.83
C ASP A 241 -22.08 9.38 36.21
N PRO A 242 -23.09 8.49 36.29
CA PRO A 242 -23.00 7.16 35.70
C PRO A 242 -23.10 7.23 34.18
N ILE A 243 -22.33 6.40 33.51
CA ILE A 243 -22.29 6.31 32.04
C ILE A 243 -22.55 4.90 31.56
N ARG A 244 -23.03 4.79 30.33
CA ARG A 244 -23.17 3.51 29.61
C ARG A 244 -22.62 3.66 28.20
N THR A 245 -21.71 2.76 27.83
CA THR A 245 -21.20 2.66 26.46
C THR A 245 -22.02 1.63 25.69
N LEU A 246 -22.66 2.07 24.62
CA LEU A 246 -23.48 1.26 23.72
C LEU A 246 -22.66 0.93 22.48
N ILE A 247 -22.62 -0.34 22.08
CA ILE A 247 -21.73 -0.86 21.03
C ILE A 247 -22.55 -1.71 20.04
N TRP A 248 -22.40 -1.43 18.74
CA TRP A 248 -22.99 -2.22 17.66
C TRP A 248 -21.89 -2.69 16.71
N LYS A 249 -21.82 -3.98 16.42
CA LYS A 249 -20.95 -4.54 15.39
C LYS A 249 -21.57 -4.28 14.02
N VAL A 250 -20.77 -3.76 13.09
CA VAL A 250 -21.26 -3.41 11.74
C VAL A 250 -20.57 -4.19 10.63
N ALA A 251 -19.40 -4.76 10.91
CA ALA A 251 -18.71 -5.71 10.05
C ALA A 251 -17.68 -6.50 10.88
N GLU A 252 -17.04 -7.50 10.27
CA GLU A 252 -15.88 -8.14 10.87
C GLU A 252 -14.78 -7.09 11.15
N GLY A 253 -14.26 -7.08 12.39
CA GLY A 253 -13.25 -6.11 12.83
C GLY A 253 -13.74 -4.66 12.94
N LYS A 254 -15.05 -4.39 12.91
CA LYS A 254 -15.59 -3.02 12.94
C LYS A 254 -16.86 -2.88 13.76
N ALA A 255 -16.88 -1.89 14.65
CA ALA A 255 -18.02 -1.53 15.48
C ALA A 255 -18.25 -0.01 15.48
N VAL A 256 -19.50 0.37 15.72
CA VAL A 256 -19.92 1.74 16.00
C VAL A 256 -20.39 1.84 17.44
N TRP A 257 -20.17 2.98 18.08
CA TRP A 257 -20.42 3.11 19.53
C TRP A 257 -20.82 4.52 19.93
N ARG A 258 -21.41 4.65 21.12
CA ARG A 258 -21.68 5.94 21.78
C ARG A 258 -21.70 5.76 23.30
N THR A 259 -21.53 6.85 24.03
CA THR A 259 -21.63 6.84 25.49
C THR A 259 -22.74 7.78 25.94
N ILE A 260 -23.62 7.30 26.80
CA ILE A 260 -24.73 8.06 27.39
C ILE A 260 -24.52 8.28 28.88
N ASN A 261 -25.03 9.38 29.42
CA ASN A 261 -25.21 9.56 30.86
C ASN A 261 -26.51 8.84 31.25
N THR A 262 -26.43 7.81 32.09
CA THR A 262 -27.62 6.99 32.42
C THR A 262 -28.56 7.68 33.40
N ARG A 263 -28.13 8.76 34.06
CA ARG A 263 -28.99 9.58 34.92
C ARG A 263 -29.87 10.52 34.10
N THR A 264 -29.33 11.12 33.03
CA THR A 264 -30.05 12.13 32.23
C THR A 264 -30.59 11.58 30.90
N GLY A 265 -30.06 10.46 30.42
CA GLY A 265 -30.34 9.91 29.09
C GLY A 265 -29.60 10.63 27.95
N GLU A 266 -28.80 11.66 28.25
CA GLU A 266 -28.09 12.43 27.23
C GLU A 266 -26.90 11.66 26.64
N THR A 267 -26.67 11.82 25.34
CA THR A 267 -25.46 11.30 24.67
C THR A 267 -24.28 12.25 24.92
N VAL A 268 -23.27 11.76 25.63
CA VAL A 268 -22.06 12.54 25.98
C VAL A 268 -20.94 12.34 24.95
N ILE A 269 -20.82 11.14 24.38
CA ILE A 269 -19.95 10.83 23.25
C ILE A 269 -20.79 10.19 22.15
N ASP A 270 -20.63 10.66 20.91
CA ASP A 270 -21.37 10.20 19.74
C ASP A 270 -20.41 9.98 18.56
N ASN A 271 -20.92 9.51 17.41
CA ASN A 271 -20.14 9.21 16.21
C ASN A 271 -18.92 8.31 16.50
N GLY A 272 -19.07 7.38 17.44
CA GLY A 272 -18.01 6.47 17.84
C GLY A 272 -17.74 5.43 16.74
N LEU A 273 -16.50 5.33 16.29
CA LEU A 273 -16.01 4.27 15.42
C LEU A 273 -14.91 3.50 16.14
N PHE A 274 -14.98 2.18 16.06
CA PHE A 274 -13.96 1.29 16.61
C PHE A 274 -13.59 0.23 15.57
N GLU A 275 -12.33 0.18 15.18
CA GLU A 275 -11.80 -0.85 14.28
C GLU A 275 -10.80 -1.70 15.06
N TYR A 276 -10.84 -3.02 14.85
CA TYR A 276 -10.05 -3.99 15.60
C TYR A 276 -9.70 -5.21 14.74
N GLY A 277 -8.63 -5.92 15.12
CA GLY A 277 -8.09 -7.05 14.39
C GLY A 277 -6.57 -6.93 14.23
N GLU A 278 -5.98 -7.83 13.45
CA GLU A 278 -4.58 -7.71 13.08
C GLU A 278 -4.33 -6.41 12.30
N VAL A 279 -3.14 -5.83 12.46
CA VAL A 279 -2.72 -4.70 11.62
C VAL A 279 -2.69 -5.21 10.18
N PRO A 280 -3.45 -4.64 9.24
CA PRO A 280 -3.28 -4.97 7.85
C PRO A 280 -1.83 -4.66 7.49
N LYS A 281 -1.02 -5.70 7.25
CA LYS A 281 0.32 -5.50 6.70
C LYS A 281 0.12 -4.79 5.38
N ASP A 282 0.93 -3.77 5.08
CA ASP A 282 0.91 -3.10 3.79
C ASP A 282 1.48 -4.04 2.71
N GLU A 283 0.77 -5.12 2.47
CA GLU A 283 1.17 -6.23 1.64
C GLU A 283 0.61 -6.04 0.22
N ILE A 284 1.32 -6.56 -0.78
CA ILE A 284 0.80 -6.67 -2.14
C ILE A 284 -0.16 -7.86 -2.18
N ARG A 285 -1.46 -7.57 -2.17
CA ARG A 285 -2.53 -8.55 -2.37
C ARG A 285 -3.04 -8.52 -3.81
N LEU A 286 -3.55 -9.65 -4.26
CA LEU A 286 -4.13 -9.87 -5.59
C LEU A 286 -5.50 -10.56 -5.48
N ASP A 287 -6.17 -10.39 -4.35
CA ASP A 287 -7.49 -10.93 -4.08
C ASP A 287 -8.47 -10.51 -5.20
N GLY A 288 -9.19 -11.50 -5.75
CA GLY A 288 -10.13 -11.28 -6.85
C GLY A 288 -9.52 -11.10 -8.24
N ARG A 289 -8.18 -11.17 -8.38
CA ARG A 289 -7.49 -11.10 -9.68
C ARG A 289 -7.34 -12.47 -10.32
N VAL A 290 -7.51 -12.54 -11.64
CA VAL A 290 -7.25 -13.76 -12.42
C VAL A 290 -5.94 -13.64 -13.21
N ALA A 291 -5.03 -14.59 -12.99
CA ALA A 291 -3.71 -14.61 -13.61
C ALA A 291 -3.52 -15.82 -14.51
N ILE A 292 -3.05 -15.59 -15.75
CA ILE A 292 -2.54 -16.63 -16.64
C ILE A 292 -1.01 -16.61 -16.57
N VAL A 293 -0.40 -17.76 -16.29
CA VAL A 293 1.06 -17.94 -16.37
C VAL A 293 1.35 -19.04 -17.39
N THR A 294 2.04 -18.69 -18.48
CA THR A 294 2.44 -19.68 -19.50
C THR A 294 3.75 -20.35 -19.16
N GLY A 295 3.88 -21.66 -19.44
CA GLY A 295 5.03 -22.47 -19.02
C GLY A 295 5.14 -22.58 -17.49
N ALA A 296 4.00 -22.76 -16.82
CA ALA A 296 3.88 -22.76 -15.36
C ALA A 296 4.04 -24.14 -14.70
N GLY A 297 4.31 -25.20 -15.47
CA GLY A 297 4.49 -26.56 -14.94
C GLY A 297 5.84 -26.77 -14.24
N GLY A 298 6.76 -25.81 -14.30
CA GLY A 298 8.04 -25.86 -13.61
C GLY A 298 8.80 -24.54 -13.60
N GLY A 299 9.96 -24.53 -12.95
CA GLY A 299 10.89 -23.38 -12.94
C GLY A 299 10.25 -22.08 -12.46
N LEU A 300 10.56 -20.97 -13.16
CA LEU A 300 10.06 -19.63 -12.87
C LEU A 300 8.53 -19.56 -12.92
N GLY A 301 7.90 -20.14 -13.95
CA GLY A 301 6.46 -20.11 -14.13
C GLY A 301 5.69 -20.76 -12.96
N ARG A 302 6.16 -21.93 -12.48
CA ARG A 302 5.59 -22.58 -11.30
C ARG A 302 5.67 -21.68 -10.06
N VAL A 303 6.83 -21.07 -9.83
CA VAL A 303 7.02 -20.19 -8.67
C VAL A 303 6.12 -18.95 -8.77
N TYR A 304 5.98 -18.34 -9.95
CA TYR A 304 5.05 -17.23 -10.14
C TYR A 304 3.60 -17.64 -9.84
N ALA A 305 3.16 -18.78 -10.36
CA ALA A 305 1.81 -19.30 -10.12
C ALA A 305 1.53 -19.51 -8.61
N LEU A 306 2.45 -20.15 -7.90
CA LEU A 306 2.33 -20.37 -6.46
C LEU A 306 2.32 -19.06 -5.66
N GLU A 307 3.23 -18.13 -5.99
CA GLU A 307 3.33 -16.85 -5.27
C GLU A 307 2.15 -15.91 -5.56
N PHE A 308 1.58 -15.95 -6.77
CA PHE A 308 0.33 -15.26 -7.08
C PHE A 308 -0.84 -15.85 -6.28
N ALA A 309 -0.96 -17.19 -6.23
CA ALA A 309 -2.03 -17.87 -5.51
C ALA A 309 -1.98 -17.58 -3.99
N LYS A 310 -0.80 -17.61 -3.37
CA LYS A 310 -0.60 -17.23 -1.95
C LYS A 310 -1.10 -15.81 -1.63
N ARG A 311 -1.15 -14.94 -2.64
CA ARG A 311 -1.62 -13.55 -2.56
C ARG A 311 -3.06 -13.36 -3.00
N GLY A 312 -3.82 -14.45 -3.19
CA GLY A 312 -5.26 -14.42 -3.43
C GLY A 312 -5.69 -14.39 -4.91
N ALA A 313 -4.75 -14.49 -5.85
CA ALA A 313 -5.09 -14.57 -7.27
C ALA A 313 -5.60 -15.97 -7.65
N LYS A 314 -6.56 -16.03 -8.56
CA LYS A 314 -7.03 -17.25 -9.21
C LYS A 314 -6.17 -17.54 -10.44
N ILE A 315 -5.63 -18.76 -10.56
CA ILE A 315 -4.53 -19.02 -11.50
C ILE A 315 -4.96 -19.97 -12.63
N VAL A 316 -4.68 -19.59 -13.87
CA VAL A 316 -4.59 -20.54 -14.99
C VAL A 316 -3.13 -20.95 -15.15
N VAL A 317 -2.86 -22.21 -14.83
CA VAL A 317 -1.54 -22.84 -14.97
C VAL A 317 -1.46 -23.44 -16.37
N ASN A 318 -0.91 -22.68 -17.33
CA ASN A 318 -0.67 -23.20 -18.67
C ASN A 318 0.71 -23.87 -18.76
N ASP A 319 0.76 -25.12 -19.21
CA ASP A 319 1.99 -25.79 -19.60
C ASP A 319 1.70 -26.89 -20.62
N LEU A 320 2.44 -26.91 -21.74
CA LEU A 320 2.32 -27.97 -22.75
C LEU A 320 2.83 -29.32 -22.20
N GLY A 321 3.77 -29.30 -21.25
CA GLY A 321 4.42 -30.49 -20.71
C GLY A 321 5.43 -31.14 -21.65
N GLY A 322 5.94 -30.41 -22.64
CA GLY A 322 7.02 -30.85 -23.54
C GLY A 322 8.42 -30.73 -22.93
N ALA A 323 9.42 -31.27 -23.63
CA ALA A 323 10.82 -31.16 -23.24
C ALA A 323 11.39 -29.74 -23.48
N ARG A 324 12.54 -29.42 -22.86
CA ARG A 324 13.19 -28.08 -22.93
C ARG A 324 13.60 -27.68 -24.35
N ASP A 325 13.89 -28.64 -25.20
CA ASP A 325 14.22 -28.43 -26.62
C ASP A 325 12.98 -28.31 -27.53
N GLY A 326 11.78 -28.34 -26.93
CA GLY A 326 10.50 -28.28 -27.62
C GLY A 326 10.09 -29.60 -28.28
N THR A 327 10.71 -30.73 -27.93
CA THR A 327 10.27 -32.06 -28.39
C THR A 327 9.20 -32.68 -27.46
N GLY A 328 8.50 -33.68 -27.99
CA GLY A 328 7.41 -34.40 -27.29
C GLY A 328 6.01 -33.84 -27.61
N GLU A 329 5.00 -34.71 -27.49
CA GLU A 329 3.59 -34.37 -27.78
C GLU A 329 2.91 -33.57 -26.65
N GLY A 330 3.63 -33.30 -25.57
CA GLY A 330 3.12 -32.67 -24.37
C GLY A 330 2.62 -33.67 -23.32
N SER A 331 2.44 -33.20 -22.09
CA SER A 331 1.93 -33.99 -20.96
C SER A 331 1.09 -33.10 -20.06
N GLN A 332 -0.03 -33.64 -19.57
CA GLN A 332 -0.87 -32.90 -18.63
C GLN A 332 -0.24 -32.80 -17.23
N ALA A 333 0.69 -33.71 -16.90
CA ALA A 333 1.20 -33.89 -15.54
C ALA A 333 1.87 -32.63 -14.95
N PRO A 334 2.70 -31.85 -15.67
CA PRO A 334 3.37 -30.69 -15.08
C PRO A 334 2.41 -29.58 -14.63
N ALA A 335 1.44 -29.20 -15.46
CA ALA A 335 0.45 -28.19 -15.09
C ALA A 335 -0.48 -28.70 -13.98
N GLN A 336 -0.95 -29.95 -14.09
CA GLN A 336 -1.85 -30.55 -13.11
C GLN A 336 -1.23 -30.61 -11.71
N LYS A 337 0.05 -31.00 -11.60
CA LYS A 337 0.77 -31.02 -10.33
C LYS A 337 0.81 -29.64 -9.66
N VAL A 338 1.03 -28.58 -10.42
CA VAL A 338 1.09 -27.22 -9.85
C VAL A 338 -0.29 -26.74 -9.41
N VAL A 339 -1.36 -27.12 -10.13
CA VAL A 339 -2.74 -26.87 -9.67
C VAL A 339 -3.00 -27.58 -8.33
N GLU A 340 -2.62 -28.85 -8.20
CA GLU A 340 -2.78 -29.61 -6.95
C GLU A 340 -2.02 -28.96 -5.78
N GLU A 341 -0.81 -28.46 -6.02
CA GLU A 341 -0.04 -27.72 -5.01
C GLU A 341 -0.75 -26.42 -4.59
N ILE A 342 -1.29 -25.66 -5.54
CA ILE A 342 -2.04 -24.42 -5.26
C ILE A 342 -3.31 -24.73 -4.45
N VAL A 343 -4.09 -25.71 -4.89
CA VAL A 343 -5.35 -26.09 -4.24
C VAL A 343 -5.10 -26.65 -2.84
N SER A 344 -4.07 -27.48 -2.67
CA SER A 344 -3.68 -28.02 -1.35
C SER A 344 -3.21 -26.92 -0.38
N ALA A 345 -2.70 -25.80 -0.91
CA ALA A 345 -2.34 -24.61 -0.13
C ALA A 345 -3.53 -23.64 0.08
N GLY A 346 -4.75 -23.99 -0.34
CA GLY A 346 -5.96 -23.20 -0.16
C GLY A 346 -6.22 -22.15 -1.24
N GLY A 347 -5.50 -22.18 -2.37
CA GLY A 347 -5.73 -21.30 -3.51
C GLY A 347 -6.69 -21.88 -4.56
N GLU A 348 -7.04 -21.07 -5.56
CA GLU A 348 -7.87 -21.47 -6.70
C GLU A 348 -7.03 -21.53 -7.99
N ALA A 349 -7.04 -22.66 -8.69
CA ALA A 349 -6.34 -22.79 -9.97
C ALA A 349 -7.00 -23.80 -10.92
N VAL A 350 -6.81 -23.61 -12.23
CA VAL A 350 -7.16 -24.57 -13.29
C VAL A 350 -5.98 -24.81 -14.21
N ALA A 351 -5.82 -26.04 -14.69
CA ALA A 351 -4.77 -26.41 -15.61
C ALA A 351 -5.19 -26.14 -17.06
N ASN A 352 -4.23 -25.74 -17.90
CA ASN A 352 -4.40 -25.68 -19.35
C ASN A 352 -3.16 -26.26 -20.05
N TYR A 353 -3.38 -27.00 -21.14
CA TYR A 353 -2.34 -27.78 -21.82
C TYR A 353 -2.06 -27.31 -23.25
N ASP A 354 -2.64 -26.17 -23.64
CA ASP A 354 -2.57 -25.67 -25.01
C ASP A 354 -1.19 -25.12 -25.37
N ASN A 355 -0.84 -25.28 -26.65
CA ASN A 355 0.43 -24.81 -27.20
C ASN A 355 0.35 -23.32 -27.56
N VAL A 356 1.15 -22.50 -26.86
CA VAL A 356 1.30 -21.06 -27.10
C VAL A 356 1.73 -20.74 -28.53
N ALA A 357 2.49 -21.62 -29.20
CA ALA A 357 3.03 -21.39 -30.53
C ALA A 357 1.94 -21.28 -31.63
N THR A 358 0.69 -21.59 -31.32
CA THR A 358 -0.43 -21.52 -32.28
C THR A 358 -1.45 -20.47 -31.87
N ALA A 359 -2.04 -19.76 -32.84
CA ALA A 359 -3.08 -18.77 -32.58
C ALA A 359 -4.28 -19.37 -31.83
N GLY A 360 -4.79 -20.52 -32.28
CA GLY A 360 -5.89 -21.21 -31.61
C GLY A 360 -5.54 -21.70 -30.20
N GLY A 361 -4.28 -22.09 -29.95
CA GLY A 361 -3.82 -22.41 -28.60
C GLY A 361 -3.84 -21.18 -27.69
N GLY A 362 -3.35 -20.04 -28.17
CA GLY A 362 -3.41 -18.77 -27.45
C GLY A 362 -4.84 -18.34 -27.07
N GLU A 363 -5.79 -18.50 -27.99
CA GLU A 363 -7.21 -18.24 -27.73
C GLU A 363 -7.78 -19.18 -26.65
N ARG A 364 -7.48 -20.48 -26.71
CA ARG A 364 -7.98 -21.46 -25.74
C ARG A 364 -7.38 -21.27 -24.34
N ILE A 365 -6.12 -20.82 -24.24
CA ILE A 365 -5.51 -20.44 -22.95
C ILE A 365 -6.32 -19.34 -22.27
N VAL A 366 -6.66 -18.28 -23.02
CA VAL A 366 -7.47 -17.16 -22.49
C VAL A 366 -8.89 -17.63 -22.21
N LYS A 367 -9.47 -18.46 -23.08
CA LYS A 367 -10.80 -19.04 -22.86
C LYS A 367 -10.87 -19.84 -21.57
N ALA A 368 -9.84 -20.60 -21.21
CA ALA A 368 -9.81 -21.35 -19.95
C ALA A 368 -9.96 -20.43 -18.72
N ALA A 369 -9.35 -19.24 -18.74
CA ALA A 369 -9.53 -18.25 -17.67
C ALA A 369 -10.95 -17.68 -17.63
N LEU A 370 -11.53 -17.39 -18.81
CA LEU A 370 -12.90 -16.89 -18.92
C LEU A 370 -13.92 -17.93 -18.45
N ASP A 371 -13.77 -19.19 -18.86
CA ASP A 371 -14.68 -20.27 -18.49
C ASP A 371 -14.62 -20.56 -16.98
N ALA A 372 -13.42 -20.54 -16.38
CA ALA A 372 -13.24 -20.88 -14.96
C ALA A 372 -13.54 -19.69 -14.02
N PHE A 373 -13.15 -18.48 -14.41
CA PHE A 373 -13.11 -17.33 -13.51
C PHE A 373 -13.74 -16.05 -14.09
N GLY A 374 -14.20 -16.05 -15.34
CA GLY A 374 -14.95 -14.97 -15.96
C GLY A 374 -14.13 -13.77 -16.47
N THR A 375 -12.81 -13.75 -16.29
CA THR A 375 -11.97 -12.58 -16.61
C THR A 375 -10.48 -12.95 -16.73
N VAL A 376 -9.65 -12.02 -17.23
CA VAL A 376 -8.18 -12.08 -17.18
C VAL A 376 -7.61 -10.74 -16.76
N ASP A 377 -6.95 -10.67 -15.61
CA ASP A 377 -6.33 -9.44 -15.05
C ASP A 377 -4.82 -9.38 -15.30
N ILE A 378 -4.16 -10.53 -15.23
CA ILE A 378 -2.71 -10.66 -15.26
C ILE A 378 -2.33 -11.70 -16.31
N LEU A 379 -1.34 -11.38 -17.13
CA LEU A 379 -0.71 -12.33 -18.06
C LEU A 379 0.81 -12.31 -17.90
N VAL A 380 1.40 -13.45 -17.58
CA VAL A 380 2.85 -13.64 -17.58
C VAL A 380 3.25 -14.55 -18.73
N ASN A 381 3.82 -13.95 -19.78
CA ASN A 381 4.38 -14.68 -20.93
C ASN A 381 5.75 -15.23 -20.54
N ASN A 382 5.79 -16.46 -20.05
CA ASN A 382 6.99 -17.14 -19.54
C ASN A 382 7.39 -18.40 -20.33
N ALA A 383 6.46 -19.03 -21.07
CA ALA A 383 6.75 -20.22 -21.87
C ALA A 383 7.99 -20.06 -22.78
N GLY A 384 8.76 -21.13 -22.93
CA GLY A 384 10.03 -21.07 -23.64
C GLY A 384 10.76 -22.39 -23.83
N ILE A 385 11.58 -22.44 -24.88
CA ILE A 385 12.42 -23.58 -25.24
C ILE A 385 13.82 -23.10 -25.65
N LEU A 386 14.81 -24.00 -25.74
CA LEU A 386 16.15 -23.68 -26.27
C LEU A 386 16.56 -24.62 -27.39
N ARG A 387 17.20 -24.07 -28.42
CA ARG A 387 17.83 -24.81 -29.52
C ARG A 387 19.12 -24.10 -29.93
N ASP A 388 20.08 -24.13 -29.02
CA ASP A 388 21.33 -23.38 -29.13
C ASP A 388 22.26 -24.01 -30.18
N LYS A 389 22.66 -23.22 -31.17
CA LYS A 389 23.65 -23.57 -32.20
C LYS A 389 24.33 -22.29 -32.72
N SER A 390 25.59 -22.37 -33.12
CA SER A 390 26.21 -21.26 -33.87
C SER A 390 25.43 -21.02 -35.17
N LEU A 391 25.43 -19.77 -35.66
CA LEU A 391 24.56 -19.34 -36.78
C LEU A 391 24.67 -20.28 -38.00
N LEU A 392 25.88 -20.64 -38.42
CA LEU A 392 26.10 -21.52 -39.58
C LEU A 392 25.66 -22.97 -39.38
N LYS A 393 25.44 -23.40 -38.12
CA LYS A 393 24.96 -24.75 -37.78
C LYS A 393 23.47 -24.75 -37.42
N MET A 394 22.83 -23.58 -37.39
CA MET A 394 21.45 -23.43 -36.97
C MET A 394 20.51 -23.77 -38.11
N GLU A 395 19.80 -24.87 -37.97
CA GLU A 395 18.79 -25.29 -38.95
C GLU A 395 17.57 -24.36 -38.92
N PRO A 396 16.89 -24.14 -40.06
CA PRO A 396 15.68 -23.31 -40.11
C PRO A 396 14.60 -23.71 -39.09
N ASP A 397 14.39 -25.01 -38.84
CA ASP A 397 13.40 -25.49 -37.87
C ASP A 397 13.79 -25.15 -36.42
N ALA A 398 15.09 -25.07 -36.12
CA ALA A 398 15.57 -24.65 -34.82
C ALA A 398 15.37 -23.14 -34.62
N TRP A 399 15.52 -22.35 -35.68
CA TRP A 399 15.18 -20.94 -35.67
C TRP A 399 13.68 -20.73 -35.46
N GLN A 400 12.86 -21.36 -36.32
CA GLN A 400 11.42 -21.20 -36.36
C GLN A 400 10.76 -21.60 -35.03
N ALA A 401 11.11 -22.76 -34.48
CA ALA A 401 10.52 -23.22 -33.21
C ALA A 401 10.76 -22.25 -32.04
N VAL A 402 11.96 -21.66 -31.95
CA VAL A 402 12.29 -20.69 -30.89
C VAL A 402 11.53 -19.39 -31.10
N ILE A 403 11.43 -18.88 -32.33
CA ILE A 403 10.62 -17.69 -32.63
C ILE A 403 9.13 -17.94 -32.31
N ASP A 404 8.62 -19.11 -32.69
CA ASP A 404 7.20 -19.44 -32.54
C ASP A 404 6.78 -19.59 -31.09
N VAL A 405 7.55 -20.30 -30.26
CA VAL A 405 7.18 -20.48 -28.84
C VAL A 405 7.32 -19.17 -28.07
N HIS A 406 8.37 -18.40 -28.32
CA HIS A 406 8.67 -17.21 -27.52
C HIS A 406 7.93 -15.97 -28.00
N LEU A 407 8.18 -15.53 -29.23
CA LEU A 407 7.68 -14.25 -29.73
C LEU A 407 6.25 -14.38 -30.24
N ASN A 408 6.01 -15.32 -31.17
CA ASN A 408 4.66 -15.53 -31.70
C ASN A 408 3.75 -16.07 -30.59
N GLY A 409 4.25 -16.91 -29.70
CA GLY A 409 3.49 -17.42 -28.56
C GLY A 409 3.05 -16.33 -27.59
N ALA A 410 3.94 -15.39 -27.25
CA ALA A 410 3.54 -14.23 -26.46
C ALA A 410 2.46 -13.40 -27.19
N TYR A 411 2.58 -13.21 -28.50
CA TYR A 411 1.54 -12.53 -29.29
C TYR A 411 0.20 -13.27 -29.28
N HIS A 412 0.20 -14.59 -29.53
CA HIS A 412 -1.01 -15.41 -29.62
C HIS A 412 -1.82 -15.42 -28.32
N VAL A 413 -1.17 -15.38 -27.16
CA VAL A 413 -1.85 -15.32 -25.85
C VAL A 413 -2.20 -13.87 -25.48
N THR A 414 -1.30 -12.92 -25.75
CA THR A 414 -1.51 -11.52 -25.36
C THR A 414 -2.66 -10.88 -26.11
N LYS A 415 -2.82 -11.12 -27.41
CA LYS A 415 -3.89 -10.50 -28.21
C LYS A 415 -5.30 -10.76 -27.65
N PRO A 416 -5.75 -12.02 -27.42
CA PRO A 416 -7.06 -12.26 -26.82
C PRO A 416 -7.15 -11.77 -25.36
N ALA A 417 -6.09 -11.90 -24.55
CA ALA A 417 -6.09 -11.40 -23.17
C ALA A 417 -6.23 -9.87 -23.12
N PHE A 418 -5.55 -9.16 -24.02
CA PHE A 418 -5.57 -7.70 -24.12
C PHE A 418 -6.96 -7.19 -24.50
N ALA A 419 -7.71 -7.92 -25.33
CA ALA A 419 -9.10 -7.58 -25.65
C ALA A 419 -9.98 -7.57 -24.38
N VAL A 420 -9.87 -8.62 -23.55
CA VAL A 420 -10.57 -8.72 -22.25
C VAL A 420 -10.14 -7.60 -21.30
N MET A 421 -8.83 -7.37 -21.18
CA MET A 421 -8.28 -6.32 -20.30
C MET A 421 -8.74 -4.91 -20.72
N LYS A 422 -8.81 -4.66 -22.03
CA LYS A 422 -9.26 -3.39 -22.61
C LYS A 422 -10.73 -3.13 -22.32
N GLU A 423 -11.59 -4.13 -22.49
CA GLU A 423 -13.03 -4.01 -22.26
C GLU A 423 -13.35 -3.61 -20.82
N LYS A 424 -12.63 -4.19 -19.84
CA LYS A 424 -12.86 -3.88 -18.42
C LYS A 424 -12.03 -2.72 -17.86
N GLY A 425 -11.07 -2.17 -18.62
CA GLY A 425 -10.21 -1.09 -18.18
C GLY A 425 -9.18 -1.47 -17.10
N TYR A 426 -8.64 -2.70 -17.13
CA TYR A 426 -7.54 -3.11 -16.27
C TYR A 426 -6.73 -4.26 -16.87
N GLY A 427 -5.40 -4.15 -16.85
CA GLY A 427 -4.52 -5.25 -17.23
C GLY A 427 -3.08 -5.12 -16.75
N ARG A 428 -2.42 -6.25 -16.47
CA ARG A 428 -0.99 -6.31 -16.17
C ARG A 428 -0.34 -7.43 -16.98
N ILE A 429 0.67 -7.09 -17.77
CA ILE A 429 1.35 -8.03 -18.65
C ILE A 429 2.84 -8.00 -18.38
N VAL A 430 3.43 -9.17 -18.17
CA VAL A 430 4.88 -9.34 -18.04
C VAL A 430 5.39 -10.19 -19.20
N MET A 431 6.37 -9.65 -19.92
CA MET A 431 7.12 -10.37 -20.94
C MET A 431 8.44 -10.89 -20.34
N THR A 432 8.81 -12.13 -20.66
CA THR A 432 10.09 -12.70 -20.20
C THR A 432 11.16 -12.60 -21.28
N THR A 433 12.02 -11.58 -21.20
CA THR A 433 13.23 -11.46 -22.04
C THR A 433 14.40 -12.26 -21.42
N SER A 434 15.65 -11.95 -21.77
CA SER A 434 16.86 -12.52 -21.14
C SER A 434 18.07 -11.60 -21.33
N ALA A 435 19.12 -11.80 -20.54
CA ALA A 435 20.41 -11.14 -20.78
C ALA A 435 20.95 -11.44 -22.20
N ALA A 436 20.75 -12.67 -22.70
CA ALA A 436 21.09 -13.03 -24.08
C ALA A 436 20.29 -12.23 -25.12
N GLY A 437 19.02 -11.89 -24.83
CA GLY A 437 18.23 -10.99 -25.67
C GLY A 437 18.74 -9.55 -25.65
N LEU A 438 19.08 -9.04 -24.47
CA LEU A 438 19.51 -7.65 -24.30
C LEU A 438 20.93 -7.38 -24.83
N TYR A 439 21.85 -8.35 -24.68
CA TYR A 439 23.27 -8.14 -24.89
C TYR A 439 23.90 -9.13 -25.88
N GLY A 440 23.14 -10.10 -26.37
CA GLY A 440 23.65 -11.22 -27.18
C GLY A 440 24.26 -12.34 -26.33
N ASN A 441 24.30 -13.55 -26.91
CA ASN A 441 25.06 -14.66 -26.38
C ASN A 441 25.49 -15.59 -27.53
N PHE A 442 26.71 -16.11 -27.47
CA PHE A 442 27.23 -16.95 -28.54
C PHE A 442 26.38 -18.23 -28.69
N GLY A 443 26.04 -18.58 -29.92
CA GLY A 443 25.23 -19.77 -30.22
C GLY A 443 23.72 -19.62 -29.99
N GLN A 444 23.24 -18.40 -29.71
CA GLN A 444 21.83 -18.14 -29.36
C GLN A 444 21.15 -17.12 -30.27
N ALA A 445 21.50 -17.04 -31.56
CA ALA A 445 20.96 -16.04 -32.48
C ALA A 445 19.42 -16.02 -32.54
N ASN A 446 18.78 -17.19 -32.66
CA ASN A 446 17.32 -17.37 -32.61
C ASN A 446 16.72 -16.91 -31.28
N TYR A 447 17.30 -17.34 -30.15
CA TYR A 447 16.82 -17.03 -28.81
C TYR A 447 16.99 -15.55 -28.47
N SER A 448 18.14 -14.95 -28.77
CA SER A 448 18.39 -13.52 -28.61
C SER A 448 17.41 -12.69 -29.44
N ALA A 449 17.18 -13.06 -30.71
CA ALA A 449 16.22 -12.38 -31.58
C ALA A 449 14.79 -12.46 -31.01
N ALA A 450 14.34 -13.65 -30.60
CA ALA A 450 13.02 -13.82 -30.01
C ALA A 450 12.85 -13.00 -28.71
N LYS A 451 13.85 -13.05 -27.81
CA LYS A 451 13.81 -12.38 -26.50
C LYS A 451 13.89 -10.87 -26.60
N MET A 452 14.63 -10.31 -27.56
CA MET A 452 14.62 -8.88 -27.82
C MET A 452 13.35 -8.45 -28.57
N GLY A 453 12.79 -9.31 -29.41
CA GLY A 453 11.47 -9.10 -30.03
C GLY A 453 10.36 -8.85 -29.01
N LEU A 454 10.41 -9.53 -27.85
CA LEU A 454 9.47 -9.29 -26.74
C LEU A 454 9.58 -7.88 -26.14
N VAL A 455 10.78 -7.29 -26.11
CA VAL A 455 10.97 -5.88 -25.71
C VAL A 455 10.32 -4.95 -26.73
N GLY A 456 10.49 -5.24 -28.03
CA GLY A 456 9.81 -4.52 -29.12
C GLY A 456 8.28 -4.58 -29.02
N LEU A 457 7.74 -5.77 -28.76
CA LEU A 457 6.30 -5.96 -28.56
C LEU A 457 5.79 -5.15 -27.36
N MET A 458 6.48 -5.22 -26.21
CA MET A 458 6.15 -4.43 -25.02
C MET A 458 6.15 -2.93 -25.30
N ASN A 459 7.14 -2.42 -26.06
CA ASN A 459 7.26 -0.99 -26.37
C ASN A 459 6.05 -0.44 -27.13
N THR A 460 5.37 -1.27 -27.91
CA THR A 460 4.14 -0.88 -28.60
C THR A 460 2.92 -1.03 -27.68
N LEU A 461 2.79 -2.19 -27.02
CA LEU A 461 1.62 -2.49 -26.18
C LEU A 461 1.48 -1.56 -24.96
N LYS A 462 2.59 -1.01 -24.43
CA LYS A 462 2.52 -0.02 -23.34
C LYS A 462 1.76 1.24 -23.76
N LEU A 463 1.86 1.64 -25.04
CA LEU A 463 1.21 2.82 -25.59
C LEU A 463 -0.25 2.53 -25.92
N GLU A 464 -0.52 1.39 -26.55
CA GLU A 464 -1.89 0.95 -26.86
C GLU A 464 -2.74 0.70 -25.60
N GLY A 465 -2.10 0.29 -24.51
CA GLY A 465 -2.73 -0.06 -23.24
C GLY A 465 -2.96 1.09 -22.27
N GLU A 466 -2.29 2.23 -22.46
CA GLU A 466 -2.23 3.32 -21.49
C GLU A 466 -3.62 3.83 -21.09
N LYS A 467 -4.48 4.11 -22.09
CA LYS A 467 -5.84 4.61 -21.88
C LYS A 467 -6.77 3.63 -21.16
N TYR A 468 -6.39 2.36 -21.10
CA TYR A 468 -7.19 1.28 -20.53
C TYR A 468 -6.61 0.73 -19.23
N ASN A 469 -5.63 1.43 -18.62
CA ASN A 469 -4.92 0.97 -17.42
C ASN A 469 -4.31 -0.43 -17.61
N ILE A 470 -3.80 -0.70 -18.81
CA ILE A 470 -3.03 -1.91 -19.12
C ILE A 470 -1.56 -1.55 -19.07
N LYS A 471 -0.83 -2.18 -18.14
CA LYS A 471 0.62 -1.97 -17.99
C LYS A 471 1.37 -3.19 -18.51
N VAL A 472 2.39 -2.95 -19.32
CA VAL A 472 3.22 -4.00 -19.94
C VAL A 472 4.67 -3.74 -19.58
N ASN A 473 5.31 -4.68 -18.90
CA ASN A 473 6.72 -4.59 -18.51
C ASN A 473 7.47 -5.86 -18.92
N THR A 474 8.79 -5.81 -18.89
CA THR A 474 9.66 -6.92 -19.31
C THR A 474 10.67 -7.27 -18.22
N VAL A 475 10.85 -8.56 -17.96
CA VAL A 475 11.82 -9.09 -17.00
C VAL A 475 12.84 -9.97 -17.72
N ALA A 476 14.12 -9.75 -17.43
CA ALA A 476 15.26 -10.57 -17.77
C ALA A 476 15.69 -11.34 -16.49
N PRO A 477 15.17 -12.56 -16.30
CA PRO A 477 15.43 -13.32 -15.08
C PRO A 477 16.86 -13.87 -15.03
N ILE A 478 17.44 -13.89 -13.82
CA ILE A 478 18.69 -14.56 -13.48
C ILE A 478 18.35 -15.70 -12.53
N ALA A 479 18.23 -16.91 -13.07
CA ALA A 479 17.96 -18.11 -12.29
C ALA A 479 18.74 -19.29 -12.85
N ALA A 480 19.12 -20.24 -11.98
CA ALA A 480 19.82 -21.44 -12.39
C ALA A 480 18.90 -22.30 -13.25
N SER A 481 19.36 -22.68 -14.44
CA SER A 481 18.67 -23.69 -15.24
C SER A 481 19.01 -25.09 -14.72
N ARG A 482 18.15 -26.09 -15.00
CA ARG A 482 18.40 -27.50 -14.63
C ARG A 482 19.78 -28.03 -15.06
N LEU A 483 20.37 -27.51 -16.14
CA LEU A 483 21.70 -27.92 -16.64
C LEU A 483 22.88 -27.32 -15.85
N MET A 484 22.66 -26.23 -15.13
CA MET A 484 23.71 -25.56 -14.34
C MET A 484 23.76 -26.12 -12.90
N ALA A 485 22.75 -26.91 -12.51
CA ALA A 485 22.61 -27.48 -11.18
C ALA A 485 23.72 -28.48 -10.83
N ASP A 486 24.28 -29.18 -11.81
CA ASP A 486 25.34 -30.18 -11.57
C ASP A 486 26.75 -29.60 -11.66
N ILE A 487 26.89 -28.31 -12.04
CA ILE A 487 28.17 -27.67 -12.37
C ILE A 487 28.52 -26.55 -11.39
N ILE A 488 27.51 -25.92 -10.78
CA ILE A 488 27.68 -24.76 -9.89
C ILE A 488 27.66 -25.23 -8.42
N PRO A 489 28.51 -24.68 -7.54
CA PRO A 489 28.47 -25.00 -6.11
C PRO A 489 27.08 -24.78 -5.49
N GLN A 490 26.68 -25.66 -4.57
CA GLN A 490 25.34 -25.65 -3.97
C GLN A 490 24.94 -24.28 -3.39
N GLU A 491 25.87 -23.58 -2.74
CA GLU A 491 25.63 -22.25 -2.16
C GLU A 491 25.28 -21.20 -3.23
N ALA A 492 25.85 -21.30 -4.42
CA ALA A 492 25.51 -20.42 -5.54
C ALA A 492 24.18 -20.81 -6.20
N LEU A 493 23.82 -22.10 -6.24
CA LEU A 493 22.49 -22.54 -6.67
C LEU A 493 21.37 -22.05 -5.75
N GLU A 494 21.62 -22.03 -4.43
CA GLU A 494 20.66 -21.50 -3.47
C GLU A 494 20.34 -20.02 -3.71
N LYS A 495 21.34 -19.24 -4.12
CA LYS A 495 21.17 -17.82 -4.46
C LYS A 495 20.50 -17.62 -5.83
N MET A 496 20.54 -18.61 -6.72
CA MET A 496 19.96 -18.54 -8.08
C MET A 496 18.56 -19.16 -8.20
N LYS A 497 17.87 -19.29 -7.07
CA LYS A 497 16.49 -19.78 -6.98
C LYS A 497 15.50 -18.87 -7.74
N PRO A 498 14.52 -19.43 -8.48
CA PRO A 498 13.47 -18.65 -9.16
C PRO A 498 12.69 -17.70 -8.24
N GLU A 499 12.63 -18.01 -6.95
CA GLU A 499 12.03 -17.23 -5.86
C GLU A 499 12.65 -15.83 -5.73
N PHE A 500 13.89 -15.62 -6.18
CA PHE A 500 14.50 -14.28 -6.20
C PHE A 500 14.00 -13.39 -7.35
N VAL A 501 13.25 -13.93 -8.29
CA VAL A 501 12.65 -13.16 -9.41
C VAL A 501 11.18 -12.84 -9.14
N ALA A 502 10.47 -13.75 -8.47
CA ALA A 502 9.03 -13.66 -8.24
C ALA A 502 8.56 -12.35 -7.58
N PRO A 503 9.25 -11.75 -6.58
CA PRO A 503 8.83 -10.49 -5.97
C PRO A 503 8.69 -9.34 -6.97
N LEU A 504 9.59 -9.24 -7.96
CA LEU A 504 9.50 -8.20 -8.98
C LEU A 504 8.29 -8.45 -9.90
N VAL A 505 8.10 -9.69 -10.37
CA VAL A 505 6.97 -10.05 -11.23
C VAL A 505 5.64 -9.79 -10.51
N LEU A 506 5.55 -10.18 -9.23
CA LEU A 506 4.42 -9.88 -8.35
C LEU A 506 4.13 -8.38 -8.27
N PHE A 507 5.16 -7.57 -7.98
CA PHE A 507 5.01 -6.13 -7.87
C PHE A 507 4.52 -5.53 -9.19
N LEU A 508 5.16 -5.89 -10.33
CA LEU A 508 4.78 -5.41 -11.66
C LEU A 508 3.33 -5.77 -12.04
N CYS A 509 2.80 -6.87 -11.50
CA CYS A 509 1.43 -7.32 -11.69
C CYS A 509 0.42 -6.79 -10.67
N SER A 510 0.86 -5.98 -9.71
CA SER A 510 -0.02 -5.38 -8.70
C SER A 510 -0.65 -4.06 -9.15
N GLU A 511 -1.71 -3.65 -8.48
CA GLU A 511 -2.29 -2.31 -8.65
C GLU A 511 -1.31 -1.21 -8.24
N LYS A 512 -0.49 -1.48 -7.22
CA LYS A 512 0.50 -0.54 -6.67
C LYS A 512 1.65 -0.23 -7.62
N CYS A 513 1.87 -1.02 -8.68
CA CYS A 513 2.90 -0.73 -9.68
C CYS A 513 2.59 0.58 -10.41
N PRO A 514 3.42 1.63 -10.32
CA PRO A 514 3.13 2.90 -10.98
C PRO A 514 3.61 2.95 -12.44
N VAL A 515 4.34 1.94 -12.91
CA VAL A 515 5.10 2.01 -14.17
C VAL A 515 4.62 1.03 -15.24
N THR A 516 4.77 1.44 -16.49
CA THR A 516 4.65 0.60 -17.69
C THR A 516 5.88 0.85 -18.56
N GLY A 517 6.21 -0.08 -19.45
CA GLY A 517 7.20 0.17 -20.48
C GLY A 517 8.66 -0.04 -20.07
N ARG A 518 8.93 -0.78 -18.99
CA ARG A 518 10.28 -0.89 -18.41
C ARG A 518 10.84 -2.31 -18.51
N ILE A 519 12.18 -2.39 -18.56
CA ILE A 519 12.94 -3.64 -18.64
C ILE A 519 13.72 -3.79 -17.35
N TYR A 520 13.68 -4.97 -16.74
CA TYR A 520 14.35 -5.24 -15.47
C TYR A 520 15.15 -6.53 -15.50
N ASN A 521 16.38 -6.49 -15.02
CA ASN A 521 17.14 -7.66 -14.59
C ASN A 521 16.74 -8.00 -13.15
N ALA A 522 16.45 -9.27 -12.88
CA ALA A 522 16.04 -9.71 -11.55
C ALA A 522 16.51 -11.13 -11.24
N GLY A 523 17.00 -11.34 -10.02
CA GLY A 523 17.46 -12.63 -9.52
C GLY A 523 18.60 -12.44 -8.53
N VAL A 524 18.97 -13.47 -7.76
CA VAL A 524 20.05 -13.42 -6.75
C VAL A 524 19.94 -12.28 -5.71
N GLY A 525 18.74 -11.72 -5.50
CA GLY A 525 18.51 -10.54 -4.66
C GLY A 525 18.87 -9.21 -5.33
N TYR A 526 19.31 -9.24 -6.59
CA TYR A 526 19.60 -8.07 -7.41
C TYR A 526 18.38 -7.70 -8.27
N TYR A 527 18.04 -6.41 -8.29
CA TYR A 527 17.00 -5.85 -9.13
C TYR A 527 17.53 -4.59 -9.82
N GLY A 528 17.75 -4.66 -11.13
CA GLY A 528 18.34 -3.58 -11.91
C GLY A 528 17.48 -3.23 -13.12
N ARG A 529 17.31 -1.94 -13.42
CA ARG A 529 16.60 -1.51 -14.64
C ARG A 529 17.56 -1.48 -15.83
N ALA A 530 17.15 -2.06 -16.96
CA ALA A 530 17.78 -1.87 -18.26
C ALA A 530 16.96 -0.87 -19.09
N ALA A 531 17.63 -0.13 -19.98
CA ALA A 531 17.00 0.91 -20.78
C ALA A 531 17.69 1.09 -22.14
N VAL A 532 16.90 1.48 -23.15
CA VAL A 532 17.43 1.98 -24.43
C VAL A 532 17.52 3.50 -24.32
N MET A 533 18.71 4.05 -24.57
CA MET A 533 18.98 5.48 -24.53
C MET A 533 19.50 5.95 -25.88
N THR A 534 19.17 7.18 -26.26
CA THR A 534 19.68 7.82 -27.48
C THR A 534 20.33 9.15 -27.11
N THR A 535 21.48 9.41 -27.73
CA THR A 535 22.28 10.63 -27.54
C THR A 535 21.61 11.80 -28.29
N PRO A 536 21.96 13.05 -27.99
CA PRO A 536 21.49 14.20 -28.77
C PRO A 536 21.91 14.19 -30.25
N GLY A 537 22.85 13.32 -30.62
CA GLY A 537 23.43 13.28 -31.96
C GLY A 537 24.49 14.36 -32.20
N THR A 538 25.11 14.32 -33.38
CA THR A 538 26.06 15.33 -33.86
C THR A 538 25.58 15.80 -35.23
N ILE A 539 25.46 17.10 -35.42
CA ILE A 539 25.09 17.69 -36.71
C ILE A 539 26.35 17.69 -37.60
N ILE A 540 26.25 16.99 -38.72
CA ILE A 540 27.27 16.94 -39.76
C ILE A 540 26.56 17.45 -41.02
N GLY A 541 26.90 18.66 -41.45
CA GLY A 541 26.20 19.37 -42.53
C GLY A 541 25.19 20.42 -42.05
N ASP A 542 24.53 21.08 -43.01
CA ASP A 542 23.61 22.21 -42.79
C ASP A 542 22.20 21.96 -43.35
N GLY A 543 21.91 20.72 -43.72
CA GLY A 543 20.67 20.32 -44.39
C GLY A 543 20.59 20.74 -45.87
N LYS A 544 21.64 21.35 -46.44
CA LYS A 544 21.72 21.74 -47.86
C LYS A 544 22.78 20.94 -48.61
N LYS A 545 23.96 20.75 -48.00
CA LYS A 545 24.99 19.85 -48.50
C LYS A 545 24.82 18.46 -47.87
N ILE A 546 24.80 17.42 -48.69
CA ILE A 546 24.86 16.04 -48.22
C ILE A 546 26.26 15.77 -47.67
N PRO A 547 26.42 15.33 -46.41
CA PRO A 547 27.73 14.99 -45.86
C PRO A 547 28.38 13.82 -46.59
N THR A 548 29.69 13.85 -46.76
CA THR A 548 30.44 12.69 -47.28
C THR A 548 30.71 11.66 -46.18
N ALA A 549 31.05 10.42 -46.58
CA ALA A 549 31.44 9.38 -45.63
C ALA A 549 32.68 9.78 -44.80
N GLU A 550 33.60 10.54 -45.41
CA GLU A 550 34.80 11.07 -44.74
C GLU A 550 34.44 12.15 -43.71
N GLU A 551 33.47 13.02 -44.00
CA GLU A 551 32.97 14.02 -43.03
C GLU A 551 32.32 13.34 -41.82
N VAL A 552 31.60 12.23 -42.04
CA VAL A 552 31.07 11.39 -40.96
C VAL A 552 32.21 10.72 -40.17
N GLY A 553 33.20 10.15 -40.86
CA GLY A 553 34.37 9.54 -40.24
C GLY A 553 35.19 10.52 -39.40
N ALA A 554 35.35 11.76 -39.86
CA ALA A 554 36.05 12.82 -39.13
C ALA A 554 35.32 13.25 -37.84
N ALA A 555 34.00 13.05 -37.77
CA ALA A 555 33.18 13.36 -36.60
C ALA A 555 32.89 12.12 -35.72
N TRP A 556 33.49 10.97 -36.00
CA TRP A 556 33.12 9.69 -35.42
C TRP A 556 33.12 9.66 -33.89
N GLU A 557 34.14 10.25 -33.24
CA GLU A 557 34.20 10.34 -31.77
C GLU A 557 33.01 11.09 -31.16
N LYS A 558 32.48 12.10 -31.86
CA LYS A 558 31.29 12.83 -31.42
C LYS A 558 30.02 11.99 -31.61
N VAL A 559 29.95 11.21 -32.69
CA VAL A 559 28.85 10.26 -32.96
C VAL A 559 28.79 9.16 -31.90
N LEU A 560 29.94 8.65 -31.44
CA LEU A 560 30.02 7.61 -30.41
C LEU A 560 29.70 8.11 -28.98
N SER A 561 29.73 9.42 -28.74
CA SER A 561 29.59 9.95 -27.39
C SER A 561 28.19 9.72 -26.82
N LEU A 562 28.11 9.03 -25.67
CA LEU A 562 26.86 8.88 -24.90
C LEU A 562 26.56 10.07 -23.98
N LYS A 563 27.34 11.16 -24.06
CA LYS A 563 27.12 12.35 -23.23
C LYS A 563 25.73 12.94 -23.52
N GLY A 564 24.92 13.09 -22.48
CA GLY A 564 23.56 13.62 -22.60
C GLY A 564 22.55 12.61 -23.17
N ALA A 565 22.89 11.33 -23.27
CA ALA A 565 21.93 10.30 -23.65
C ALA A 565 20.75 10.25 -22.67
N ARG A 566 19.54 10.08 -23.22
CA ARG A 566 18.31 9.94 -22.45
C ARG A 566 17.43 8.85 -23.01
N GLU A 567 16.48 8.42 -22.19
CA GLU A 567 15.42 7.51 -22.61
C GLU A 567 14.29 8.24 -23.32
N TYR A 568 13.67 7.56 -24.28
CA TYR A 568 12.50 8.03 -24.99
C TYR A 568 11.31 7.12 -24.71
N GLY A 569 10.15 7.71 -24.42
CA GLY A 569 8.92 6.96 -24.12
C GLY A 569 8.31 6.36 -25.38
N GLN A 570 8.35 7.12 -26.48
CA GLN A 570 7.77 6.81 -27.78
C GLN A 570 8.61 7.42 -28.91
N LEU A 571 8.35 6.99 -30.15
CA LEU A 571 9.08 7.44 -31.35
C LEU A 571 8.97 8.96 -31.59
N GLY A 572 7.79 9.54 -31.36
CA GLY A 572 7.53 10.95 -31.62
C GLY A 572 8.45 11.89 -30.84
N ASP A 573 8.76 11.55 -29.59
CA ASP A 573 9.63 12.35 -28.73
C ASP A 573 11.04 12.46 -29.32
N LEU A 574 11.61 11.33 -29.76
CA LEU A 574 12.93 11.28 -30.40
C LEU A 574 12.96 12.10 -31.69
N MET A 575 11.93 11.97 -32.53
CA MET A 575 11.84 12.72 -33.79
C MET A 575 11.76 14.22 -33.55
N GLY A 576 11.02 14.66 -32.53
CA GLY A 576 10.94 16.07 -32.14
C GLY A 576 12.30 16.65 -31.80
N ASP A 577 13.09 15.93 -31.00
CA ASP A 577 14.42 16.38 -30.59
C ASP A 577 15.44 16.37 -31.73
N MET A 578 15.37 15.37 -32.62
CA MET A 578 16.21 15.31 -33.81
C MET A 578 15.95 16.50 -34.75
N LEU A 579 14.69 16.89 -34.94
CA LEU A 579 14.33 18.06 -35.76
C LEU A 579 14.72 19.38 -35.08
N ALA A 580 14.56 19.48 -33.76
CA ALA A 580 14.94 20.65 -32.99
C ALA A 580 16.44 20.94 -33.08
N ALA A 581 17.28 19.91 -33.24
CA ALA A 581 18.73 20.07 -33.43
C ALA A 581 19.08 20.96 -34.65
N PHE A 582 18.24 20.98 -35.70
CA PHE A 582 18.46 21.81 -36.89
C PHE A 582 17.89 23.24 -36.76
N THR A 583 17.25 23.58 -35.64
CA THR A 583 16.67 24.90 -35.41
C THR A 583 17.69 25.78 -34.65
N PRO A 584 17.96 27.02 -35.10
CA PRO A 584 18.87 27.90 -34.37
C PRO A 584 18.33 28.16 -32.95
N GLN A 585 19.14 27.86 -31.93
CA GLN A 585 18.85 28.29 -30.56
C GLN A 585 18.95 29.82 -30.53
N LYS A 586 17.89 30.50 -30.09
CA LYS A 586 17.83 31.96 -29.95
C LYS A 586 18.75 32.48 -28.85
#